data_AF-A0A0K2UMF5-F1
#
_entry.id   AF-A0A0K2UMF5-F1
#
_cell.length_a   1.000
_cell.length_b   1.000
_cell.length_c   1.000
_cell.angle_alpha   90.00
_cell.angle_beta   90.00
_cell.angle_gamma   90.00
#
_symmetry.space_group_name_H-M   'P 1'
#
loop_
_entity.id
_entity.type
_entity.pdbx_description
1 polymer ?
#
loop_
_entity_poly.entity_id
_entity_poly.type
_entity_poly.pdbx_seq_one_letter_code
_entity_poly.pdbx_strand_id
1 'polypeptide(L)'
;MPSSYEEIKRYKWTEELSRSAVVMALVNNGSEISNSTIASTLGVNLRTVQRIRKKLDDTWDVDATIKRAFKEEGADRKVRGTEFVDNMK
;
A
#
# COMPACT_ATOMS: atom_id res chain seq x y z
N MET A 1 -8.03 -35.06 5.03
CA MET A 1 -8.28 -33.60 5.15
C MET A 1 -6.94 -32.91 5.28
N PRO A 2 -6.68 -31.79 4.59
CA PRO A 2 -5.48 -31.00 4.85
C PRO A 2 -5.47 -30.61 6.33
N SER A 3 -4.31 -30.64 6.97
CA SER A 3 -4.14 -30.02 8.28
C SER A 3 -4.49 -28.54 8.15
N SER A 4 -5.23 -27.98 9.11
CA SER A 4 -5.60 -26.55 9.14
C SER A 4 -4.39 -25.62 8.94
N TYR A 5 -3.20 -26.06 9.33
CA TYR A 5 -1.93 -25.36 9.09
C TYR A 5 -1.56 -25.21 7.60
N GLU A 6 -1.81 -26.23 6.79
CA GLU A 6 -1.49 -26.21 5.35
C GLU A 6 -2.53 -25.39 4.56
N GLU A 7 -3.75 -25.24 5.06
CA GLU A 7 -4.75 -24.31 4.50
C GLU A 7 -4.38 -22.85 4.76
N ILE A 8 -3.92 -22.53 5.98
CA ILE A 8 -3.50 -21.17 6.34
C ILE A 8 -2.25 -20.73 5.55
N LYS A 9 -1.30 -21.64 5.28
CA LYS A 9 -0.13 -21.32 4.44
C LYS A 9 -0.50 -20.92 3.01
N ARG A 10 -1.62 -21.40 2.49
CA ARG A 10 -2.12 -21.04 1.14
C ARG A 10 -2.90 -19.73 1.13
N TYR A 11 -3.19 -19.18 2.31
CA TYR A 11 -3.93 -17.93 2.42
C TYR A 11 -3.04 -16.76 2.01
N LYS A 12 -3.14 -16.40 0.72
CA LYS A 12 -2.50 -15.22 0.18
C LYS A 12 -3.17 -13.99 0.78
N TRP A 13 -2.38 -13.17 1.46
CA TRP A 13 -2.87 -11.91 2.02
C TRP A 13 -3.45 -11.05 0.90
N THR A 14 -4.63 -10.50 1.13
CA THR A 14 -5.16 -9.46 0.24
C THR A 14 -4.34 -8.18 0.42
N GLU A 15 -4.33 -7.32 -0.60
CA GLU A 15 -3.66 -6.02 -0.52
C GLU A 15 -4.24 -5.15 0.61
N GLU A 16 -5.54 -5.28 0.86
CA GLU A 16 -6.22 -4.62 1.98
C GLU A 16 -5.75 -5.12 3.34
N LEU A 17 -5.68 -6.44 3.54
CA LEU A 17 -5.15 -7.01 4.79
C LEU A 17 -3.70 -6.58 5.04
N SER A 18 -2.89 -6.54 3.99
CA SER A 18 -1.51 -6.06 4.06
C SER A 18 -1.43 -4.60 4.49
N ARG A 19 -2.29 -3.74 3.94
CA ARG A 19 -2.38 -2.32 4.33
C ARG A 19 -2.85 -2.18 5.78
N SER A 20 -3.88 -2.90 6.19
CA SER A 20 -4.40 -2.90 7.57
C SER A 20 -3.32 -3.27 8.57
N ALA A 21 -2.52 -4.31 8.29
CA ALA A 21 -1.44 -4.71 9.17
C ALA A 21 -0.34 -3.65 9.30
N VAL A 22 0.03 -2.99 8.20
CA VAL A 22 1.01 -1.88 8.24
C VAL A 22 0.47 -0.70 9.04
N VAL A 23 -0.79 -0.31 8.83
CA VAL A 23 -1.42 0.80 9.56
C VAL A 23 -1.49 0.48 11.06
N MET A 24 -1.87 -0.75 11.42
CA MET A 24 -1.91 -1.19 12.81
C MET A 24 -0.52 -1.17 13.46
N ALA A 25 0.52 -1.60 12.74
CA ALA A 25 1.90 -1.52 13.23
C ALA A 25 2.35 -0.08 13.48
N LEU A 26 1.97 0.86 12.62
CA LEU A 26 2.32 2.28 12.78
C LEU A 26 1.57 2.93 13.94
N VAL A 27 0.25 2.70 14.04
CA VAL A 27 -0.61 3.27 15.09
C VAL A 27 -0.21 2.75 16.46
N ASN A 28 0.03 1.43 16.61
CA ASN A 28 0.32 0.83 17.91
C ASN A 28 1.71 1.17 18.45
N ASN A 29 2.67 1.50 17.58
CA ASN A 29 4.05 1.81 17.98
C ASN A 29 4.36 3.31 17.90
N GLY A 30 3.34 4.18 17.79
CA GLY A 30 3.52 5.63 17.76
C GLY A 30 4.46 6.11 16.64
N SER A 31 4.51 5.40 15.51
CA SER A 31 5.47 5.64 14.42
C SER A 31 6.96 5.51 14.79
N GLU A 32 7.33 5.02 15.98
CA GLU A 32 8.76 4.89 16.38
C GLU A 32 9.47 3.74 15.65
N ILE A 33 8.71 2.74 15.22
CA ILE A 33 9.24 1.61 14.46
C ILE A 33 9.74 2.06 13.08
N SER A 34 10.88 1.50 12.65
CA SER A 34 11.46 1.73 11.34
C SER A 34 10.62 1.10 10.22
N ASN A 35 10.55 1.76 9.06
CA ASN A 35 9.82 1.24 7.89
C ASN A 35 10.40 -0.10 7.41
N SER A 36 11.72 -0.30 7.53
CA SER A 36 12.39 -1.57 7.22
C SER A 36 11.96 -2.70 8.13
N THR A 37 11.82 -2.45 9.44
CA THR A 37 11.34 -3.46 10.40
C THR A 37 9.94 -3.93 10.03
N ILE A 38 9.01 -3.00 9.76
CA ILE A 38 7.63 -3.34 9.36
C ILE A 38 7.62 -4.14 8.07
N ALA A 39 8.40 -3.70 7.07
CA ALA A 39 8.49 -4.37 5.78
C ALA A 39 8.97 -5.82 5.92
N SER A 40 10.03 -6.04 6.70
CA SER A 40 10.57 -7.38 6.96
C SER A 40 9.63 -8.26 7.78
N THR A 41 9.00 -7.71 8.83
CA THR A 41 8.08 -8.47 9.70
C THR A 41 6.80 -8.88 8.99
N LEU A 42 6.22 -8.00 8.18
CA LEU A 42 4.95 -8.25 7.49
C LEU A 42 5.14 -8.83 6.07
N GLY A 43 6.38 -8.96 5.59
CA GLY A 43 6.67 -9.42 4.24
C GLY A 43 6.13 -8.49 3.15
N VAL A 44 6.01 -7.20 3.43
CA VAL A 44 5.48 -6.18 2.50
C VAL A 44 6.61 -5.35 1.90
N ASN A 45 6.37 -4.78 0.72
CA ASN A 45 7.35 -3.90 0.08
C ASN A 45 7.61 -2.65 0.94
N LEU A 46 8.89 -2.31 1.17
CA LEU A 46 9.31 -1.12 1.91
C LEU A 46 8.66 0.17 1.39
N ARG A 47 8.49 0.27 0.06
CA ARG A 47 7.87 1.43 -0.57
C ARG A 47 6.40 1.59 -0.20
N THR A 48 5.69 0.47 -0.03
CA THR A 48 4.30 0.46 0.44
C THR A 48 4.22 1.01 1.86
N VAL A 49 5.12 0.56 2.75
CA VAL A 49 5.20 1.08 4.13
C VAL A 49 5.48 2.58 4.16
N GLN A 50 6.44 3.05 3.36
CA GLN A 50 6.75 4.48 3.27
C GLN A 50 5.56 5.32 2.80
N ARG A 51 4.82 4.86 1.78
CA ARG A 51 3.63 5.56 1.28
C ARG A 51 2.52 5.60 2.32
N ILE A 52 2.26 4.48 3.02
CA ILE A 52 1.25 4.40 4.07
C ILE A 52 1.60 5.34 5.23
N ARG A 53 2.85 5.30 5.69
CA ARG A 53 3.32 6.16 6.78
C ARG A 53 3.19 7.64 6.45
N LYS A 54 3.68 8.06 5.27
CA LYS A 54 3.52 9.44 4.82
C LYS A 54 2.05 9.87 4.79
N LYS A 55 1.16 9.00 4.32
CA LYS A 55 -0.29 9.27 4.25
C LYS A 55 -0.91 9.48 5.62
N LEU A 56 -0.55 8.62 6.58
CA LEU A 56 -0.97 8.71 7.98
C LEU A 56 -0.43 9.98 8.62
N ASP A 57 0.83 10.33 8.40
CA ASP A 57 1.42 11.57 8.91
C ASP A 57 0.74 12.83 8.32
N ASP A 58 0.36 12.79 7.02
CA ASP A 58 -0.28 13.92 6.33
C ASP A 58 -1.76 14.15 6.74
N THR A 59 -2.52 13.08 6.94
CA THR A 59 -4.00 13.15 7.07
C THR A 59 -4.57 12.50 8.32
N TRP A 60 -3.83 11.60 8.95
CA TRP A 60 -4.28 10.72 10.05
C TRP A 60 -5.56 9.90 9.77
N ASP A 61 -6.04 9.89 8.52
CA ASP A 61 -7.23 9.14 8.13
C ASP A 61 -6.87 7.67 7.85
N VAL A 62 -7.05 6.86 8.89
CA VAL A 62 -6.80 5.41 8.89
C VAL A 62 -7.68 4.69 7.88
N ASP A 63 -8.98 4.98 7.86
CA ASP A 63 -9.95 4.25 7.03
C ASP A 63 -9.72 4.54 5.54
N ALA A 64 -9.46 5.80 5.19
CA ALA A 64 -9.11 6.17 3.82
C ALA A 64 -7.77 5.55 3.38
N THR A 65 -6.82 5.39 4.30
CA THR A 65 -5.52 4.78 3.98
C THR A 65 -5.65 3.27 3.72
N ILE A 66 -6.50 2.58 4.49
CA ILE A 66 -6.75 1.14 4.32
C ILE A 66 -7.54 0.85 3.05
N LYS A 67 -8.60 1.62 2.75
CA LYS A 67 -9.48 1.35 1.61
C LYS A 67 -8.87 1.72 0.26
N ARG A 68 -7.93 2.67 0.22
CA ARG A 68 -7.37 3.21 -1.03
C ARG A 68 -6.37 2.26 -1.70
N ALA A 69 -6.74 1.67 -2.83
CA ALA A 69 -5.81 0.91 -3.65
C ALA A 69 -4.64 1.80 -4.08
N PHE A 70 -3.40 1.35 -3.87
CA PHE A 70 -2.26 2.07 -4.41
C PHE A 70 -2.30 1.91 -5.92
N LYS A 71 -2.44 3.01 -6.65
CA LYS A 71 -2.29 2.97 -8.11
C LYS A 71 -0.91 2.38 -8.41
N GLU A 72 -0.87 1.32 -9.19
CA GLU A 72 0.38 0.81 -9.73
C GLU A 72 1.08 1.95 -10.48
N GLU A 73 2.40 1.99 -10.31
CA GLU A 73 3.26 3.01 -10.85
C GLU A 73 3.48 2.73 -12.34
N GLY A 74 2.45 3.06 -13.11
CA GLY A 74 2.25 2.59 -14.47
C GLY A 74 0.79 2.77 -14.93
N ALA A 75 -0.12 3.21 -14.06
CA ALA A 75 -1.39 3.78 -14.49
C ALA A 75 -1.11 4.95 -15.44
N ASP A 76 -1.28 4.63 -16.72
CA ASP A 76 -1.03 5.43 -17.91
C ASP A 76 -1.08 6.92 -17.59
N ARG A 77 0.09 7.58 -17.56
CA ARG A 77 0.11 9.04 -17.63
C ARG A 77 -0.60 9.32 -18.93
N LYS A 78 -1.80 9.91 -18.90
CA LYS A 78 -2.45 10.42 -20.11
C LYS A 78 -1.49 11.43 -20.74
N VAL A 79 -0.61 10.95 -21.62
CA VAL A 79 0.21 11.79 -22.48
C VAL A 79 -0.80 12.54 -23.30
N ARG A 80 -0.78 13.87 -23.20
CA ARG A 80 -1.67 14.74 -23.95
C ARG A 80 -1.54 14.33 -25.43
N GLY A 81 -2.63 13.84 -26.02
CA GLY A 81 -2.63 13.31 -27.37
C GLY A 81 -2.05 14.33 -28.35
N THR A 82 -1.39 13.82 -29.39
CA THR A 82 -0.79 14.60 -30.49
C THR A 82 -1.78 15.58 -31.15
N GLU A 83 -3.09 15.34 -31.01
CA GLU A 83 -4.17 16.25 -31.44
C GLU A 83 -4.15 17.63 -30.77
N PHE A 84 -3.48 17.80 -29.62
CA PHE A 84 -3.34 19.12 -29.00
C PHE A 84 -2.44 20.05 -29.81
N VAL A 85 -1.51 19.52 -30.60
CA VAL A 85 -0.54 20.31 -31.38
C VAL A 85 -1.13 20.73 -32.73
N ASP A 86 -2.00 19.92 -33.34
CA ASP A 86 -2.57 20.20 -34.66
C ASP A 86 -3.66 21.29 -34.66
N ASN A 87 -4.32 21.54 -33.53
CA ASN A 87 -5.31 22.62 -33.41
C ASN A 87 -4.71 24.02 -33.15
N MET A 88 -3.39 24.17 -33.24
CA MET A 88 -2.68 25.45 -33.12
C MET A 88 -2.10 25.97 -34.44
N LYS A 89 -2.55 25.45 -35.59
CA LYS A 89 -2.06 25.86 -36.91
C LYS A 89 -3.13 26.55 -37.76
#